data_AF-A0A2Z4U0F6-F1
#
_entry.id   AF-A0A2Z4U0F6-F1
#
_cell.length_a   1.000
_cell.length_b   1.000
_cell.length_c   1.000
_cell.angle_alpha   90.00
_cell.angle_beta   90.00
_cell.angle_gamma   90.00
#
_symmetry.space_group_name_H-M   'P 1'
#
loop_
_entity.id
_entity.type
_entity.pdbx_description
1 polymer ?
#
loop_
_entity_poly.entity_id
_entity_poly.type
_entity_poly.pdbx_seq_one_letter_code
_entity_poly.pdbx_strand_id
1 'polypeptide(L)'
;FIIATTEGMNTHRSASTSDSLKAQKDCKVIYGMFVPVAGSKMHGDAKSAMKPNNPSLSNKLIVSGGNSKYSVTLQVENQPKCVAQNDGNPVECQIQGDKLSGKLIYDIENGPSVNVPFKDTPIFVGNKCEIVFVDYDKDHKLTLLMNKVKLMIEPTEKQIVKACGVKN
;
A
#
# COMPACT_ATOMS: atom_id res chain seq x y z
N PHE A 1 -26.95 73.75 -9.04
CA PHE A 1 -27.60 73.11 -7.88
C PHE A 1 -27.94 71.67 -8.25
N ILE A 2 -27.23 70.71 -7.64
CA ILE A 2 -27.70 69.51 -6.90
C ILE A 2 -26.45 68.64 -6.65
N ILE A 3 -26.38 68.08 -5.44
CA ILE A 3 -25.22 67.53 -4.74
C ILE A 3 -25.19 65.99 -4.84
N ALA A 4 -23.97 65.48 -5.01
CA ALA A 4 -23.37 64.16 -4.69
C ALA A 4 -24.21 62.86 -4.66
N THR A 5 -23.75 61.88 -5.45
CA THR A 5 -24.00 60.44 -5.28
C THR A 5 -23.07 59.83 -4.23
N THR A 6 -23.67 59.13 -3.27
CA THR A 6 -23.07 58.47 -2.10
C THR A 6 -22.26 57.22 -2.49
N GLU A 7 -21.03 57.12 -1.99
CA GLU A 7 -20.24 55.88 -2.00
C GLU A 7 -20.85 54.86 -1.01
N GLY A 8 -21.00 53.63 -1.47
CA GLY A 8 -21.67 52.55 -0.76
C GLY A 8 -20.91 52.07 0.47
N MET A 9 -21.57 52.14 1.62
CA MET A 9 -21.07 51.67 2.91
C MET A 9 -21.69 50.31 3.25
N ASN A 10 -20.82 49.40 3.69
CA ASN A 10 -21.03 48.02 4.15
C ASN A 10 -22.45 47.65 4.60
N THR A 11 -23.08 46.71 3.88
CA THR A 11 -24.14 45.87 4.43
C THR A 11 -23.76 44.40 4.33
N HIS A 12 -23.90 43.74 5.47
CA HIS A 12 -23.66 42.33 5.73
C HIS A 12 -24.06 41.42 4.56
N ARG A 13 -23.07 40.78 3.93
CA ARG A 13 -23.23 39.44 3.37
C ARG A 13 -22.41 38.50 4.23
N SER A 14 -23.08 37.81 5.15
CA SER A 14 -22.58 36.54 5.68
C SER A 14 -22.45 35.59 4.50
N ALA A 15 -21.27 35.55 3.89
CA ALA A 15 -20.90 34.47 3.00
C ALA A 15 -20.83 33.22 3.88
N SER A 16 -21.85 32.37 3.77
CA SER A 16 -21.85 31.04 4.36
C SER A 16 -20.73 30.23 3.70
N THR A 17 -19.52 30.28 4.25
CA THR A 17 -18.45 29.32 3.96
C THR A 17 -18.71 28.09 4.79
N SER A 18 -19.74 27.34 4.43
CA SER A 18 -20.10 26.09 5.10
C SER A 18 -20.76 25.21 4.06
N ASP A 19 -19.93 24.43 3.32
CA ASP A 19 -20.26 23.04 2.92
C ASP A 19 -19.27 22.39 1.92
N SER A 20 -18.14 23.01 1.55
CA SER A 20 -17.14 22.34 0.70
C SER A 20 -15.99 21.62 1.43
N LEU A 21 -15.94 21.67 2.77
CA LEU A 21 -14.90 21.01 3.58
C LEU A 21 -15.26 19.60 4.08
N LYS A 22 -16.48 19.10 3.82
CA LYS A 22 -16.98 17.82 4.38
C LYS A 22 -16.60 16.56 3.60
N ALA A 23 -15.78 16.64 2.55
CA ALA A 23 -15.39 15.48 1.76
C ALA A 23 -13.88 15.41 1.44
N GLN A 24 -13.02 16.01 2.28
CA GLN A 24 -11.60 15.67 2.20
C GLN A 24 -11.39 14.31 2.86
N LYS A 25 -11.17 13.28 2.04
CA LYS A 25 -10.76 11.97 2.53
C LYS A 25 -9.29 12.11 2.94
N ASP A 26 -9.00 12.01 4.23
CA ASP A 26 -7.61 11.91 4.68
C ASP A 26 -7.03 10.58 4.17
N CYS A 27 -6.02 10.66 3.30
CA CYS A 27 -5.21 9.48 2.97
C CYS A 27 -4.10 9.37 4.00
N LYS A 28 -4.17 8.32 4.82
CA LYS A 28 -3.08 7.99 5.74
C LYS A 28 -2.08 7.07 5.04
N VAL A 29 -0.79 7.40 5.09
CA VAL A 29 0.30 6.50 4.70
C VAL A 29 0.96 6.01 5.97
N ILE A 30 1.07 4.70 6.11
CA ILE A 30 1.76 4.03 7.21
C ILE A 30 3.01 3.39 6.63
N TYR A 31 4.17 3.68 7.22
CA TYR A 31 5.38 2.93 6.89
C TYR A 31 5.45 1.72 7.80
N GLY A 32 5.39 0.54 7.21
CA GLY A 32 5.49 -0.73 7.92
C GLY A 32 6.89 -1.33 7.84
N MET A 33 7.17 -2.26 8.74
CA MET A 33 8.32 -3.14 8.68
C MET A 33 7.87 -4.58 8.89
N PHE A 34 8.51 -5.52 8.19
CA PHE A 34 8.28 -6.93 8.45
C PHE A 34 8.87 -7.33 9.79
N VAL A 35 8.09 -8.06 10.57
CA VAL A 35 8.52 -8.69 11.82
C VAL A 35 8.21 -10.19 11.81
N PRO A 36 9.12 -11.02 12.37
CA PRO A 36 8.86 -12.41 12.71
C PRO A 36 7.58 -12.61 13.51
N VAL A 37 6.76 -13.61 13.15
CA VAL A 37 5.68 -14.09 14.02
C VAL A 37 6.15 -15.36 14.70
N ALA A 38 6.01 -15.47 16.03
CA ALA A 38 6.26 -16.70 16.80
C ALA A 38 7.63 -17.39 16.53
N GLY A 39 8.71 -16.62 16.34
CA GLY A 39 10.05 -17.15 16.09
C GLY A 39 10.34 -17.54 14.63
N SER A 40 9.37 -17.39 13.71
CA SER A 40 9.59 -17.56 12.27
C SER A 40 10.60 -16.52 11.78
N LYS A 41 11.79 -16.92 11.32
CA LYS A 41 12.65 -15.96 10.60
C LYS A 41 11.86 -15.47 9.38
N MET A 42 12.07 -14.22 8.93
CA MET A 42 11.43 -13.70 7.71
C MET A 42 11.55 -14.65 6.49
N HIS A 43 12.55 -15.54 6.52
CA HIS A 43 12.80 -16.61 5.54
C HIS A 43 13.06 -17.99 6.19
N GLY A 44 12.66 -18.18 7.45
CA GLY A 44 13.25 -19.14 8.41
C GLY A 44 13.02 -20.61 8.10
N ASP A 45 11.85 -20.94 7.58
CA ASP A 45 11.48 -22.33 7.29
C ASP A 45 11.38 -22.61 5.78
N ALA A 46 11.62 -21.61 4.93
CA ALA A 46 11.53 -21.73 3.48
C ALA A 46 12.81 -22.30 2.81
N LYS A 47 13.91 -22.50 3.55
CA LYS A 47 15.16 -23.05 2.99
C LYS A 47 14.98 -24.43 2.35
N SER A 48 14.03 -25.24 2.83
CA SER A 48 13.80 -26.59 2.29
C SER A 48 12.80 -26.62 1.13
N ALA A 49 12.16 -25.50 0.77
CA ALA A 49 11.12 -25.42 -0.26
C ALA A 49 11.30 -24.25 -1.25
N MET A 50 12.45 -23.55 -1.22
CA MET A 50 12.77 -22.52 -2.20
C MET A 50 13.04 -23.17 -3.56
N LYS A 51 12.02 -23.18 -4.41
CA LYS A 51 12.17 -23.46 -5.84
C LYS A 51 12.89 -22.25 -6.47
N PRO A 52 14.01 -22.44 -7.19
CA PRO A 52 14.68 -21.34 -7.90
C PRO A 52 13.77 -20.77 -8.99
N ASN A 53 13.97 -19.51 -9.33
CA ASN A 53 13.28 -18.88 -10.46
C ASN A 53 13.86 -19.44 -11.77
N ASN A 54 12.97 -19.71 -12.74
CA ASN A 54 13.37 -19.99 -14.10
C ASN A 54 13.53 -18.64 -14.84
N PRO A 55 14.73 -18.29 -15.32
CA PRO A 55 14.97 -17.01 -15.99
C PRO A 55 14.21 -16.87 -17.32
N SER A 56 13.75 -17.97 -17.90
CA SER A 56 12.96 -17.98 -19.14
C SER A 56 11.46 -17.77 -18.94
N LEU A 57 10.99 -17.69 -17.68
CA LEU A 57 9.59 -17.48 -17.36
C LEU A 57 9.38 -16.13 -16.67
N SER A 58 8.28 -15.48 -16.99
CA SER A 58 7.82 -14.29 -16.30
C SER A 58 7.49 -14.59 -14.84
N ASN A 59 7.83 -13.65 -13.97
CA ASN A 59 7.47 -13.69 -12.56
C ASN A 59 6.00 -13.29 -12.39
N LYS A 60 5.29 -13.93 -11.47
CA LYS A 60 3.86 -13.66 -11.22
C LYS A 60 3.64 -13.16 -9.80
N LEU A 61 2.82 -12.13 -9.66
CA LEU A 61 2.31 -11.66 -8.38
C LEU A 61 0.85 -12.12 -8.23
N ILE A 62 0.53 -12.78 -7.12
CA ILE A 62 -0.82 -13.24 -6.78
C ILE A 62 -1.15 -12.68 -5.41
N VAL A 63 -2.30 -12.03 -5.30
CA VAL A 63 -2.79 -11.42 -4.06
C VAL A 63 -4.19 -11.96 -3.78
N SER A 64 -4.41 -12.44 -2.56
CA SER A 64 -5.67 -13.06 -2.16
C SER A 64 -5.90 -12.92 -0.64
N GLY A 65 -7.06 -13.34 -0.16
CA GLY A 65 -7.38 -13.41 1.27
C GLY A 65 -7.87 -12.10 1.88
N GLY A 66 -8.36 -12.17 3.12
CA GLY A 66 -9.07 -11.07 3.77
C GLY A 66 -10.43 -10.75 3.12
N ASN A 67 -11.22 -9.92 3.81
CA ASN A 67 -12.55 -9.48 3.34
C ASN A 67 -12.53 -8.07 2.74
N SER A 68 -11.41 -7.36 2.84
CA SER A 68 -11.26 -5.99 2.33
C SER A 68 -10.80 -6.02 0.87
N LYS A 69 -11.29 -5.07 0.06
CA LYS A 69 -10.65 -4.82 -1.23
C LYS A 69 -9.34 -4.08 -0.98
N TYR A 70 -8.26 -4.56 -1.58
CA TYR A 70 -6.99 -3.87 -1.57
C TYR A 70 -6.21 -4.26 -2.83
N SER A 71 -5.19 -3.46 -3.14
CA SER A 71 -4.20 -3.80 -4.15
C SER A 71 -2.81 -3.83 -3.55
N VAL A 72 -1.94 -4.65 -4.11
CA VAL A 72 -0.52 -4.67 -3.74
C VAL A 72 0.28 -4.24 -4.94
N THR A 73 1.08 -3.18 -4.77
CA THR A 73 2.10 -2.77 -5.73
C THR A 73 3.46 -3.28 -5.26
N LEU A 74 4.09 -4.12 -6.07
CA LEU A 74 5.51 -4.45 -5.96
C LEU A 74 6.32 -3.46 -6.78
N GLN A 75 7.04 -2.58 -6.08
CA GLN A 75 7.94 -1.60 -6.67
C GLN A 75 9.38 -2.01 -6.38
N VAL A 76 10.09 -2.46 -7.41
CA VAL A 76 11.51 -2.85 -7.34
C VAL A 76 12.35 -1.71 -7.91
N GLU A 77 13.54 -1.50 -7.33
CA GLU A 77 14.48 -0.49 -7.79
C GLU A 77 14.85 -0.70 -9.27
N ASN A 78 14.74 0.38 -10.07
CA ASN A 78 15.08 0.40 -11.50
C ASN A 78 14.28 -0.59 -12.38
N GLN A 79 13.11 -1.05 -11.92
CA GLN A 79 12.27 -1.99 -12.67
C GLN A 79 10.81 -1.51 -12.73
N PRO A 80 10.02 -1.97 -13.73
CA PRO A 80 8.60 -1.67 -13.79
C PRO A 80 7.86 -2.11 -12.52
N LYS A 81 6.92 -1.28 -12.06
CA LYS A 81 6.01 -1.66 -10.97
C LYS A 81 5.09 -2.79 -11.43
N CYS A 82 4.79 -3.73 -10.54
CA CYS A 82 3.79 -4.77 -10.76
C CYS A 82 2.65 -4.59 -9.75
N VAL A 83 1.41 -4.58 -10.22
CA VAL A 83 0.22 -4.31 -9.38
C VAL A 83 -0.74 -5.48 -9.48
N ALA A 84 -1.13 -6.07 -8.35
CA ALA A 84 -2.14 -7.11 -8.28
C ALA A 84 -3.29 -6.69 -7.37
N GLN A 85 -4.50 -7.06 -7.75
CA GLN A 85 -5.71 -6.85 -6.95
C GLN A 85 -5.93 -8.03 -6.01
N ASN A 86 -6.65 -7.81 -4.91
CA ASN A 86 -7.08 -8.89 -4.01
C ASN A 86 -8.23 -9.71 -4.63
N ASP A 87 -7.95 -10.46 -5.67
CA ASP A 87 -8.92 -11.30 -6.40
C ASP A 87 -8.40 -12.73 -6.67
N GLY A 88 -7.17 -13.03 -6.24
CA GLY A 88 -6.51 -14.32 -6.46
C GLY A 88 -5.98 -14.53 -7.88
N ASN A 89 -6.17 -13.58 -8.79
CA ASN A 89 -5.73 -13.72 -10.17
C ASN A 89 -4.23 -13.41 -10.30
N PRO A 90 -3.46 -14.27 -11.00
CA PRO A 90 -2.05 -13.99 -11.27
C PRO A 90 -1.86 -12.81 -12.20
N VAL A 91 -0.97 -11.89 -11.82
CA VAL A 91 -0.49 -10.81 -12.68
C VAL A 91 0.94 -11.09 -13.11
N GLU A 92 1.19 -11.03 -14.41
CA GLU A 92 2.54 -11.15 -14.97
C GLU A 92 3.35 -9.87 -14.67
N CYS A 93 4.51 -10.04 -14.04
CA CYS A 93 5.43 -8.98 -13.68
C CYS A 93 6.68 -9.04 -14.57
N GLN A 94 7.02 -7.91 -15.18
CA GLN A 94 8.29 -7.71 -15.89
C GLN A 94 9.43 -7.39 -14.90
N ILE A 95 9.55 -8.21 -13.86
CA ILE A 95 10.57 -8.06 -12.81
C ILE A 95 11.52 -9.25 -12.89
N GLN A 96 12.82 -8.98 -12.87
CA GLN A 96 13.89 -9.98 -12.97
C GLN A 96 14.85 -9.89 -11.79
N GLY A 97 15.48 -11.03 -11.47
CA GLY A 97 16.48 -11.15 -10.40
C GLY A 97 16.06 -12.12 -9.30
N ASP A 98 17.07 -12.70 -8.63
CA ASP A 98 16.86 -13.67 -7.56
C ASP A 98 16.63 -13.02 -6.19
N LYS A 99 17.32 -11.90 -5.95
CA LYS A 99 17.18 -11.07 -4.76
C LYS A 99 16.96 -9.63 -5.16
N LEU A 100 15.95 -9.02 -4.57
CA LEU A 100 15.44 -7.72 -4.99
C LEU A 100 15.46 -6.73 -3.82
N SER A 101 15.58 -5.46 -4.15
CA SER A 101 15.41 -4.34 -3.22
C SER A 101 14.32 -3.41 -3.73
N GLY A 102 13.52 -2.86 -2.82
CA GLY A 102 12.34 -2.09 -3.19
C GLY A 102 11.34 -1.95 -2.05
N LYS A 103 10.07 -1.87 -2.39
CA LYS A 103 8.97 -1.82 -1.43
C LYS A 103 7.70 -2.49 -1.94
N LEU A 104 6.93 -3.05 -1.02
CA LEU A 104 5.53 -3.41 -1.23
C LEU A 104 4.65 -2.27 -0.73
N ILE A 105 3.63 -1.92 -1.51
CA ILE A 105 2.64 -0.91 -1.16
C ILE A 105 1.29 -1.62 -1.11
N TYR A 106 0.63 -1.62 0.06
CA TYR A 106 -0.70 -2.17 0.24
C TYR A 106 -1.69 -1.00 0.26
N ASP A 107 -2.48 -0.86 -0.79
CA ASP A 107 -3.50 0.17 -0.88
C ASP A 107 -4.85 -0.42 -0.46
N ILE A 108 -5.22 -0.22 0.81
CA ILE A 108 -6.44 -0.75 1.42
C ILE A 108 -7.62 0.18 1.08
N GLU A 109 -8.72 -0.38 0.55
CA GLU A 109 -9.92 0.40 0.26
C GLU A 109 -10.46 1.04 1.54
N ASN A 110 -10.62 2.37 1.51
CA ASN A 110 -11.05 3.18 2.66
C ASN A 110 -10.11 3.12 3.88
N GLY A 111 -8.90 2.58 3.71
CA GLY A 111 -7.87 2.49 4.74
C GLY A 111 -6.61 3.27 4.39
N PRO A 112 -5.56 3.14 5.22
CA PRO A 112 -4.25 3.68 4.91
C PRO A 112 -3.57 2.88 3.78
N SER A 113 -2.66 3.55 3.07
CA SER A 113 -1.67 2.88 2.23
C SER A 113 -0.49 2.46 3.11
N VAL A 114 -0.14 1.17 3.12
CA VAL A 114 0.95 0.63 3.94
C VAL A 114 2.18 0.38 3.06
N ASN A 115 3.27 1.09 3.34
CA ASN A 115 4.52 0.99 2.59
C ASN A 115 5.54 0.16 3.37
N VAL A 116 5.99 -0.95 2.80
CA VAL A 116 6.91 -1.88 3.45
C VAL A 116 8.17 -2.04 2.60
N PRO A 117 9.30 -1.41 2.97
CA PRO A 117 10.55 -1.58 2.25
C PRO A 117 11.16 -2.97 2.49
N PHE A 118 11.92 -3.46 1.52
CA PHE A 118 12.70 -4.68 1.60
C PHE A 118 14.04 -4.51 0.87
N LYS A 119 15.04 -5.30 1.27
CA LYS A 119 16.40 -5.25 0.70
C LYS A 119 16.97 -6.64 0.56
N ASP A 120 17.64 -6.92 -0.55
CA ASP A 120 18.28 -8.22 -0.84
C ASP A 120 17.36 -9.43 -0.56
N THR A 121 16.09 -9.32 -0.94
CA THR A 121 15.04 -10.27 -0.54
C THR A 121 14.62 -11.17 -1.71
N PRO A 122 14.58 -12.51 -1.53
CA PRO A 122 14.06 -13.42 -2.55
C PRO A 122 12.53 -13.44 -2.54
N ILE A 123 11.92 -12.43 -3.16
CA ILE A 123 10.45 -12.25 -3.17
C ILE A 123 9.76 -13.30 -4.06
N PHE A 124 10.37 -13.68 -5.17
CA PHE A 124 9.84 -14.71 -6.07
C PHE A 124 10.47 -16.06 -5.75
N VAL A 125 9.61 -17.06 -5.58
CA VAL A 125 9.98 -18.47 -5.41
C VAL A 125 9.30 -19.27 -6.51
N GLY A 126 10.08 -19.90 -7.38
CA GLY A 126 9.55 -20.63 -8.55
C GLY A 126 8.76 -19.74 -9.50
N ASN A 127 9.25 -18.52 -9.76
CA ASN A 127 8.61 -17.46 -10.53
C ASN A 127 7.28 -16.95 -9.97
N LYS A 128 6.98 -17.19 -8.69
CA LYS A 128 5.73 -16.78 -8.05
C LYS A 128 6.00 -16.03 -6.75
N CYS A 129 5.31 -14.91 -6.56
CA CYS A 129 5.14 -14.23 -5.30
C CYS A 129 3.65 -14.28 -4.95
N GLU A 130 3.32 -15.05 -3.92
CA GLU A 130 1.95 -15.22 -3.43
C GLU A 130 1.79 -14.52 -2.10
N ILE A 131 0.91 -13.54 -2.04
CA ILE A 131 0.55 -12.82 -0.83
C ILE A 131 -0.89 -13.20 -0.48
N VAL A 132 -1.07 -13.80 0.69
CA VAL A 132 -2.38 -14.12 1.24
C VAL A 132 -2.58 -13.28 2.49
N PHE A 133 -3.47 -12.31 2.43
CA PHE A 133 -3.86 -11.52 3.59
C PHE A 133 -4.64 -12.38 4.57
N VAL A 134 -4.29 -12.28 5.84
CA VAL A 134 -4.93 -13.03 6.92
C VAL A 134 -5.79 -12.10 7.76
N ASP A 135 -5.21 -11.04 8.32
CA ASP A 135 -5.89 -10.17 9.26
C ASP A 135 -5.25 -8.78 9.33
N TYR A 136 -6.02 -7.78 9.79
CA TYR A 136 -5.54 -6.44 10.09
C TYR A 136 -6.18 -5.93 11.37
N ASP A 137 -5.33 -5.62 12.36
CA ASP A 137 -5.79 -5.26 13.69
C ASP A 137 -5.99 -3.73 13.87
N LYS A 138 -6.55 -3.38 15.03
CA LYS A 138 -6.77 -1.99 15.44
C LYS A 138 -5.48 -1.18 15.63
N ASP A 139 -4.35 -1.86 15.83
CA ASP A 139 -3.03 -1.27 15.99
C ASP A 139 -2.31 -1.13 14.63
N HIS A 140 -3.05 -1.35 13.53
CA HIS A 140 -2.59 -1.30 12.14
C HIS A 140 -1.53 -2.35 11.80
N LYS A 141 -1.47 -3.46 12.55
CA LYS A 141 -0.62 -4.60 12.21
C LYS A 141 -1.32 -5.43 11.15
N LEU A 142 -0.57 -5.75 10.11
CA LEU A 142 -1.03 -6.52 8.97
C LEU A 142 -0.42 -7.92 9.04
N THR A 143 -1.25 -8.95 9.21
CA THR A 143 -0.82 -10.35 9.17
C THR A 143 -1.07 -10.92 7.79
N LEU A 144 -0.06 -11.56 7.20
CA LEU A 144 -0.14 -12.17 5.89
C LEU A 144 0.69 -13.45 5.79
N LEU A 145 0.46 -14.22 4.73
CA LEU A 145 1.36 -15.26 4.26
C LEU A 145 2.03 -14.76 2.98
N MET A 146 3.37 -14.77 2.92
CA MET A 146 4.11 -14.53 1.69
C MET A 146 4.82 -15.82 1.30
N ASN A 147 4.47 -16.39 0.15
CA ASN A 147 4.98 -17.69 -0.29
C ASN A 147 4.85 -18.77 0.80
N LYS A 148 3.68 -18.81 1.47
CA LYS A 148 3.35 -19.69 2.61
C LYS A 148 4.10 -19.41 3.91
N VAL A 149 4.97 -18.40 3.97
CA VAL A 149 5.61 -17.95 5.21
C VAL A 149 4.72 -16.94 5.89
N LYS A 150 4.34 -17.21 7.15
CA LYS A 150 3.57 -16.27 7.96
C LYS A 150 4.43 -15.10 8.38
N LEU A 151 4.00 -13.89 8.04
CA LEU A 151 4.65 -12.63 8.35
C LEU A 151 3.65 -11.68 9.01
N MET A 152 4.18 -10.76 9.80
CA MET A 152 3.46 -9.61 10.30
C MET A 152 4.18 -8.35 9.84
N ILE A 153 3.42 -7.36 9.40
CA ILE A 153 3.89 -6.02 9.11
C ILE A 153 3.42 -5.15 10.26
N GLU A 154 4.36 -4.60 11.02
CA GLU A 154 4.08 -3.64 12.08
C GLU A 154 4.31 -2.21 11.58
N PRO A 155 3.42 -1.26 11.92
CA PRO A 155 3.70 0.15 11.71
C PRO A 155 4.98 0.58 12.40
N THR A 156 5.80 1.34 11.71
CA THR A 156 6.85 2.15 12.32
C THR A 156 6.24 3.42 12.93
N GLU A 157 7.01 4.15 13.73
CA GLU A 157 6.61 5.45 14.27
C GLU A 157 6.31 6.50 13.17
N LYS A 158 6.73 6.23 11.92
CA LYS A 158 6.48 7.11 10.77
C LYS A 158 5.07 6.89 10.23
N GLN A 159 4.19 7.85 10.50
CA GLN A 159 2.87 7.97 9.88
C GLN A 159 2.75 9.33 9.20
N ILE A 160 2.30 9.35 7.95
CA ILE A 160 2.04 10.59 7.21
C ILE A 160 0.54 10.65 6.93
N VAL A 161 -0.12 11.67 7.49
CA VAL A 161 -1.51 11.99 7.13
C VAL A 161 -1.45 13.04 6.03
N LYS A 162 -1.98 12.72 4.85
CA LYS A 162 -2.11 13.66 3.74
C LYS A 162 -3.59 13.89 3.47
N ALA A 163 -4.03 15.15 3.53
CA ALA A 163 -5.33 15.53 3.01
C ALA A 163 -5.34 15.22 1.50
N CYS A 164 -6.08 14.19 1.09
CA CYS A 164 -6.34 13.96 -0.32
C CYS A 164 -7.56 14.79 -0.71
N GLY A 165 -7.29 16.00 -1.21
CA GLY A 165 -8.29 16.74 -1.95
C GLY A 165 -8.70 15.94 -3.19
N VAL A 166 -10.01 15.87 -3.45
CA VAL A 166 -10.58 15.43 -4.72
C VAL A 166 -9.80 16.14 -5.83
N LYS A 167 -9.21 15.38 -6.75
CA LYS A 167 -8.58 15.98 -7.94
C LYS A 167 -9.63 16.85 -8.64
N ASN A 168 -9.33 18.14 -8.80
CA ASN A 168 -10.04 19.02 -9.73
C ASN A 168 -10.06 18.41 -11.14
#